data_AF-A0A932EMM0-F1
#
_entry.id   AF-A0A932EMM0-F1
#
_cell.length_a   1.000
_cell.length_b   1.000
_cell.length_c   1.000
_cell.angle_alpha   90.00
_cell.angle_beta   90.00
_cell.angle_gamma   90.00
#
_symmetry.space_group_name_H-M   'P 1'
#
loop_
_entity.id
_entity.type
_entity.pdbx_description
1 polymer ?
#
loop_
_entity_poly.entity_id
_entity_poly.type
_entity_poly.pdbx_seq_one_letter_code
_entity_poly.pdbx_strand_id
1 'polypeptide(L)'
;MAQNKQDIIADIKAYIAKFSGTKYSDWYVGIASDPKQRLFVDHSVNEQSGAWIYCEALSSDAAREVEQYFIDQLKTDGGPGGGDRTTRFVYAYRKTSSTVE
;
A
#
# COMPACT_ATOMS: atom_id res chain seq x y z
N MET A 1 -8.77 2.94 -13.44
CA MET A 1 -8.10 2.21 -14.53
C MET A 1 -6.76 1.75 -14.00
N ALA A 2 -6.26 0.60 -14.45
CA ALA A 2 -4.95 0.12 -14.05
C ALA A 2 -3.83 1.10 -14.47
N GLN A 3 -2.84 1.28 -13.61
CA GLN A 3 -1.78 2.26 -13.73
C GLN A 3 -0.41 1.59 -13.89
N ASN A 4 0.53 2.30 -14.52
CA ASN A 4 1.93 1.85 -14.52
C ASN A 4 2.58 2.08 -13.14
N LYS A 5 3.74 1.47 -12.92
CA LYS A 5 4.42 1.52 -11.63
C LYS A 5 4.79 2.94 -11.17
N GLN A 6 5.22 3.81 -12.09
CA GLN A 6 5.64 5.17 -11.75
C GLN A 6 4.46 6.02 -11.28
N ASP A 7 3.31 5.88 -11.92
CA ASP A 7 2.09 6.59 -11.54
C ASP A 7 1.62 6.16 -10.16
N ILE A 8 1.63 4.85 -9.86
CA ILE A 8 1.25 4.33 -8.53
C ILE A 8 2.21 4.85 -7.45
N ILE A 9 3.51 4.83 -7.71
CA ILE A 9 4.51 5.39 -6.78
C ILE A 9 4.23 6.87 -6.53
N ALA A 10 3.93 7.65 -7.57
CA ALA A 10 3.63 9.06 -7.44
C ALA A 10 2.35 9.29 -6.62
N ASP A 11 1.29 8.54 -6.90
CA ASP A 11 0.00 8.64 -6.22
C ASP A 11 0.10 8.30 -4.73
N ILE A 12 0.78 7.20 -4.38
CA ILE A 12 0.98 6.81 -2.98
C ILE A 12 1.85 7.84 -2.25
N LYS A 13 2.94 8.30 -2.86
CA LYS A 13 3.79 9.37 -2.25
C LYS A 13 3.01 10.65 -2.04
N ALA A 14 2.22 11.06 -3.04
CA ALA A 14 1.38 12.25 -2.96
C ALA A 14 0.29 12.10 -1.88
N TYR A 15 -0.27 10.90 -1.71
CA TYR A 15 -1.22 10.62 -0.64
C TYR A 15 -0.56 10.72 0.74
N ILE A 16 0.58 10.06 0.95
CA ILE A 16 1.34 10.12 2.20
C ILE A 16 1.70 11.56 2.55
N ALA A 17 2.12 12.36 1.57
CA ALA A 17 2.50 13.76 1.76
C ALA A 17 1.36 14.65 2.27
N LYS A 18 0.08 14.25 2.15
CA LYS A 18 -1.06 14.96 2.74
C LYS A 18 -1.06 14.90 4.27
N PHE A 19 -0.35 13.94 4.86
CA PHE A 19 -0.29 13.71 6.31
C PHE A 19 1.02 14.27 6.88
N SER A 20 0.98 15.56 7.21
CA SER A 20 2.13 16.26 7.80
C SER A 20 2.62 15.58 9.09
N GLY A 21 3.93 15.61 9.29
CA GLY A 21 4.57 15.02 10.48
C GLY A 21 4.68 13.50 10.48
N THR A 22 4.31 12.82 9.39
CA THR A 22 4.53 11.37 9.23
C THR A 22 5.80 11.07 8.45
N LYS A 23 6.45 9.97 8.78
CA LYS A 23 7.58 9.38 8.04
C LYS A 23 7.08 8.17 7.27
N TYR A 24 7.78 7.78 6.21
CA TYR A 24 7.44 6.55 5.48
C TYR A 24 7.42 5.29 6.36
N SER A 25 8.26 5.20 7.40
CA SER A 25 8.24 4.11 8.39
C SER A 25 6.97 4.03 9.24
N ASP A 26 6.14 5.09 9.25
CA ASP A 26 4.83 5.08 9.91
C ASP A 26 3.76 4.45 9.02
N TRP A 27 4.10 4.07 7.78
CA TRP A 27 3.21 3.50 6.80
C TRP A 27 3.58 2.06 6.49
N TYR A 28 2.55 1.29 6.14
CA TYR A 28 2.67 -0.04 5.59
C TYR A 28 2.23 0.01 4.12
N VAL A 29 2.99 -0.62 3.24
CA VAL A 29 2.66 -0.80 1.83
C VAL A 29 2.65 -2.29 1.53
N GLY A 30 1.58 -2.75 0.90
CA GLY A 30 1.42 -4.16 0.55
C GLY A 30 0.73 -4.37 -0.79
N ILE A 31 0.73 -5.61 -1.26
CA ILE A 31 -0.03 -6.03 -2.45
C ILE A 31 -1.16 -7.01 -2.12
N ALA A 32 -2.23 -6.97 -2.92
CA ALA A 32 -3.40 -7.81 -2.75
C ALA A 32 -4.13 -8.10 -4.07
N SER A 33 -4.89 -9.19 -4.11
CA SER A 33 -5.96 -9.40 -5.10
C SER A 33 -7.26 -8.72 -4.66
N ASP A 34 -7.51 -8.67 -3.35
CA ASP A 34 -8.59 -7.88 -2.72
C ASP A 34 -7.98 -6.90 -1.69
N PRO A 35 -7.73 -5.63 -2.08
CA PRO A 35 -7.14 -4.66 -1.18
C PRO A 35 -8.09 -4.23 -0.06
N LYS A 36 -9.42 -4.32 -0.24
CA LYS A 36 -10.38 -3.90 0.78
C LYS A 36 -10.43 -4.90 1.92
N GLN A 37 -10.43 -6.19 1.59
CA GLN A 37 -10.29 -7.26 2.59
C GLN A 37 -9.00 -7.06 3.40
N ARG A 38 -7.87 -6.86 2.73
CA ARG A 38 -6.58 -6.61 3.40
C ARG A 38 -6.62 -5.38 4.30
N LEU A 39 -7.07 -4.24 3.78
CA LEU A 39 -7.08 -2.98 4.53
C LEU A 39 -8.02 -3.07 5.75
N PHE A 40 -9.29 -3.41 5.54
CA PHE A 40 -10.33 -3.15 6.54
C PHE A 40 -10.60 -4.33 7.46
N VAL A 41 -10.28 -5.55 7.03
CA VAL A 41 -10.51 -6.76 7.81
C VAL A 41 -9.20 -7.28 8.39
N ASP A 42 -8.22 -7.60 7.54
CA ASP A 42 -6.98 -8.23 7.99
C ASP A 42 -6.11 -7.25 8.80
N HIS A 43 -5.91 -6.03 8.29
CA HIS A 43 -5.11 -4.99 8.95
C HIS A 43 -5.93 -4.07 9.87
N SER A 44 -7.26 -4.24 9.92
CA SER A 44 -8.17 -3.46 10.77
C SER A 44 -8.05 -1.94 10.59
N VAL A 45 -7.72 -1.47 9.38
CA VAL A 45 -7.70 -0.05 9.04
C VAL A 45 -9.12 0.49 9.12
N ASN A 46 -9.30 1.61 9.81
CA ASN A 46 -10.61 2.26 9.85
C ASN A 46 -10.95 2.83 8.46
N GLU A 47 -11.99 2.31 7.82
CA GLU A 47 -12.39 2.74 6.46
C GLU A 47 -12.79 4.23 6.41
N GLN A 48 -13.38 4.77 7.48
CA GLN A 48 -13.94 6.12 7.51
C GLN A 48 -12.95 7.20 7.96
N SER A 49 -12.10 6.89 8.94
CA SER A 49 -11.20 7.85 9.58
C SER A 49 -9.71 7.50 9.43
N GLY A 50 -9.40 6.31 8.93
CA GLY A 50 -8.03 5.88 8.67
C GLY A 50 -7.42 6.56 7.44
N ALA A 51 -6.10 6.63 7.43
CA ALA A 51 -5.35 7.09 6.27
C ALA A 51 -4.95 5.89 5.42
N TRP A 52 -5.57 5.72 4.25
CA TRP A 52 -5.33 4.61 3.35
C TRP A 52 -5.60 4.97 1.89
N ILE A 53 -4.95 4.24 1.00
CA ILE A 53 -5.14 4.31 -0.46
C ILE A 53 -4.89 2.94 -1.06
N TYR A 54 -5.56 2.62 -2.16
CA TYR A 54 -5.16 1.50 -3.02
C TYR A 54 -5.21 1.90 -4.50
N CYS A 55 -4.30 1.34 -5.27
CA CYS A 55 -4.17 1.56 -6.71
C CYS A 55 -4.14 0.22 -7.43
N GLU A 56 -4.75 0.14 -8.61
CA GLU A 56 -4.67 -1.05 -9.47
C GLU A 56 -3.46 -0.93 -10.39
N ALA A 57 -2.59 -1.93 -10.41
CA ALA A 57 -1.45 -2.04 -11.30
C ALA A 57 -1.77 -2.79 -12.59
N LEU A 58 -1.05 -2.46 -13.66
CA LEU A 58 -1.16 -3.15 -14.95
C LEU A 58 -0.87 -4.65 -14.86
N SER A 59 -0.01 -5.06 -13.92
CA SER A 59 0.36 -6.46 -13.72
C SER A 59 0.73 -6.75 -12.26
N SER A 60 0.78 -8.02 -11.90
CA SER A 60 1.24 -8.43 -10.56
C SER A 60 2.70 -8.06 -10.33
N ASP A 61 3.51 -8.11 -11.38
CA ASP A 61 4.94 -7.79 -11.29
C ASP A 61 5.14 -6.29 -11.08
N ALA A 62 4.34 -5.45 -11.74
CA ALA A 62 4.30 -4.03 -11.47
C ALA A 62 3.89 -3.74 -10.01
N ALA A 63 2.90 -4.46 -9.47
CA ALA A 63 2.52 -4.32 -8.06
C ALA A 63 3.67 -4.68 -7.09
N ARG A 64 4.36 -5.81 -7.35
CA ARG A 64 5.53 -6.25 -6.56
C ARG A 64 6.68 -5.25 -6.62
N GLU A 65 6.99 -4.73 -7.81
CA GLU A 65 8.03 -3.70 -7.97
C GLU A 65 7.71 -2.42 -7.19
N VAL A 66 6.43 -2.03 -7.12
CA VAL A 66 6.00 -0.86 -6.35
C VAL A 66 6.15 -1.13 -4.84
N GLU A 67 5.63 -2.24 -4.33
CA GLU A 67 5.77 -2.62 -2.91
C GLU A 67 7.24 -2.64 -2.49
N GLN A 68 8.08 -3.29 -3.30
CA GLN A 68 9.51 -3.38 -3.03
C GLN A 68 10.22 -2.02 -3.10
N TYR A 69 9.80 -1.11 -3.99
CA TYR A 69 10.30 0.26 -3.98
C TYR A 69 10.01 0.98 -2.65
N PHE A 70 8.78 0.87 -2.13
CA PHE A 70 8.41 1.53 -0.88
C PHE A 70 9.16 0.94 0.33
N ILE A 71 9.31 -0.38 0.39
CA ILE A 71 10.05 -1.07 1.46
C ILE A 71 11.54 -0.76 1.37
N ASP A 72 12.17 -1.02 0.23
CA ASP A 72 13.63 -0.98 0.11
C ASP A 72 14.16 0.46 0.06
N GLN A 73 13.49 1.34 -0.68
CA GLN A 73 13.97 2.71 -0.92
C GLN A 73 13.42 3.71 0.10
N LEU A 74 12.17 3.57 0.52
CA LEU A 74 11.50 4.54 1.41
C LEU A 74 11.35 4.04 2.85
N LYS A 75 11.65 2.77 3.12
CA LYS A 75 11.59 2.16 4.46
C LYS A 75 10.20 2.20 5.07
N THR A 76 9.17 2.01 4.25
CA THR A 76 7.86 1.60 4.76
C THR A 76 7.94 0.18 5.28
N ASP A 77 7.02 -0.21 6.14
CA ASP A 77 6.81 -1.63 6.42
C ASP A 77 6.03 -2.27 5.26
N GLY A 78 6.10 -3.59 5.20
CA GLY A 78 5.45 -4.37 4.15
C GLY A 78 5.70 -5.86 4.33
N GLY A 79 4.98 -6.66 3.55
CA GLY A 79 5.05 -8.12 3.61
C GLY A 79 6.15 -8.68 2.69
N PRO A 80 6.43 -10.00 2.78
CA PRO A 80 7.43 -10.68 1.95
C PRO A 80 7.06 -10.79 0.45
N GLY A 81 6.02 -10.11 -0.01
CA GLY A 81 5.51 -10.22 -1.38
C GLY A 81 4.87 -11.59 -1.66
N GLY A 82 3.60 -11.76 -1.31
CA GLY A 82 2.82 -12.98 -1.53
C GLY A 82 1.75 -12.85 -2.61
N GLY A 83 1.23 -13.97 -3.11
CA GLY A 83 0.09 -14.02 -4.03
C GLY A 83 0.44 -14.40 -5.48
N ASP A 84 -0.59 -14.52 -6.32
CA ASP A 84 -0.49 -15.03 -7.68
C ASP A 84 -0.55 -13.90 -8.74
N ARG A 85 -1.01 -14.20 -9.97
CA ARG A 85 -1.18 -13.20 -11.04
C ARG A 85 -2.36 -12.26 -10.82
N THR A 86 -3.26 -12.57 -9.89
CA THR A 86 -4.41 -11.75 -9.53
C THR A 86 -4.06 -10.66 -8.52
N THR A 87 -2.93 -10.79 -7.83
CA THR A 87 -2.37 -9.80 -6.91
C THR A 87 -1.84 -8.59 -7.68
N ARG A 88 -2.76 -7.69 -8.05
CA ARG A 88 -2.47 -6.50 -8.88
C ARG A 88 -2.81 -5.20 -8.19
N PHE A 89 -3.32 -5.21 -6.97
CA PHE A 89 -3.56 -3.99 -6.21
C PHE A 89 -2.39 -3.73 -5.27
N VAL A 90 -1.93 -2.49 -5.27
CA VAL A 90 -1.03 -1.96 -4.24
C VAL A 90 -1.88 -1.17 -3.27
N TYR A 91 -1.76 -1.45 -1.97
CA TYR A 91 -2.41 -0.68 -0.93
C TYR A 91 -1.37 -0.08 0.01
N ALA A 92 -1.71 1.06 0.59
CA ALA A 92 -0.93 1.68 1.64
C ALA A 92 -1.85 2.18 2.75
N TYR A 93 -1.41 2.05 3.99
CA TYR A 93 -2.10 2.65 5.14
C TYR A 93 -1.12 3.17 6.17
N ARG A 94 -1.52 4.20 6.90
CA ARG A 94 -0.77 4.67 8.06
C ARG A 94 -1.04 3.75 9.24
N LYS A 95 0.01 3.20 9.83
CA LYS A 95 -0.11 2.36 11.02
C LYS A 95 -0.58 3.18 12.21
N THR A 96 -1.46 2.59 13.01
CA THR A 96 -1.93 3.15 14.27
C THR A 96 -1.85 2.07 15.35
N SER A 97 -2.18 2.41 16.59
CA SER A 97 -2.28 1.42 17.67
C SER A 97 -3.39 0.38 17.47
N SER A 98 -4.31 0.59 16.52
CA SER A 98 -5.41 -0.33 16.22
C SER A 98 -5.19 -1.17 14.98
N THR A 99 -4.17 -0.86 14.17
CA THR A 99 -3.86 -1.64 12.96
C THR A 99 -2.99 -2.85 13.31
N VAL A 100 -3.18 -3.94 12.58
CA VAL A 100 -2.41 -5.19 12.71
C VAL A 100 -1.54 -5.37 11.47
N GLU A 101 -0.34 -5.93 11.61
CA GLU A 101 0.59 -6.28 10.50
C GLU A 101 0.41 -7.74 10.05
#